data_AF-A0A1A7NP40-F1
#
_entry.id   AF-A0A1A7NP40-F1
#
_cell.length_a   1.000
_cell.length_b   1.000
_cell.length_c   1.000
_cell.angle_alpha   90.00
_cell.angle_beta   90.00
_cell.angle_gamma   90.00
#
_symmetry.space_group_name_H-M   'P 1'
#
loop_
_entity.id
_entity.type
_entity.pdbx_description
1 polymer ?
#
loop_
_entity_poly.entity_id
_entity_poly.type
_entity_poly.pdbx_seq_one_letter_code
_entity_poly.pdbx_strand_id
1 'polypeptide(L)' 'MVNQLDVLKKLTVVVADTGDIEAIKKYQPQDATTNPSLVLSASQLPQYASLIDEAVAYAKSK' A
#
# COMPACT_ATOMS: atom_id res chain seq x y z
N MET A 1 6.39 23.07 -6.40
CA MET A 1 6.62 23.78 -5.13
C MET A 1 7.05 22.73 -4.12
N VAL A 2 8.17 22.92 -3.43
CA VAL A 2 8.70 21.94 -2.45
C VAL A 2 7.82 21.99 -1.21
N ASN A 3 7.23 20.85 -0.82
CA ASN A 3 6.41 20.75 0.40
C ASN A 3 7.20 20.12 1.56
N GLN A 4 6.57 19.99 2.73
CA GLN A 4 7.19 19.41 3.93
C GLN A 4 7.66 17.96 3.73
N LEU A 5 6.90 17.15 3.00
CA LEU A 5 7.26 15.77 2.68
C LEU A 5 8.51 15.71 1.79
N ASP A 6 8.62 16.61 0.80
CA ASP A 6 9.79 16.68 -0.09
C ASP A 6 11.07 17.07 0.67
N VAL A 7 10.95 17.91 1.69
CA VAL A 7 12.07 18.25 2.58
C VAL A 7 12.41 17.05 3.47
N LEU A 8 11.41 16.36 4.03
CA LEU A 8 11.62 15.20 4.90
C LEU A 8 12.37 14.07 4.19
N LYS A 9 12.03 13.79 2.92
CA LYS A 9 12.70 12.78 2.08
C LYS A 9 14.21 13.02 1.90
N LYS A 10 14.69 14.26 2.07
CA LYS A 10 16.13 14.57 1.98
C LYS A 10 16.90 14.25 3.27
N LEU A 11 16.19 14.10 4.39
CA LEU A 11 16.77 13.94 5.71
C LEU A 11 16.59 12.52 6.26
N THR A 12 15.56 11.82 5.82
CA THR A 12 15.24 10.47 6.29
C THR A 12 14.65 9.61 5.19
N VAL A 13 14.63 8.30 5.45
CA VAL A 13 13.89 7.33 4.64
C VAL A 13 12.41 7.42 5.00
N VAL A 14 11.59 7.81 4.04
CA VAL A 14 10.14 7.86 4.20
C VAL A 14 9.54 6.51 3.84
N VAL A 15 8.75 5.95 4.75
CA VAL A 15 8.02 4.69 4.59
C VAL A 15 6.52 4.96 4.67
N ALA A 16 5.72 4.38 3.77
CA ALA A 16 4.26 4.47 3.86
C ALA A 16 3.69 3.25 4.59
N ASP A 17 2.96 3.48 5.68
CA ASP A 17 2.29 2.43 6.45
C ASP A 17 0.84 2.25 5.99
N THR A 18 0.65 1.51 4.89
CA THR A 18 -0.66 1.32 4.27
C THR A 18 -0.70 0.09 3.35
N GLY A 19 -1.87 -0.54 3.24
CA GLY A 19 -2.17 -1.52 2.19
C GLY A 19 -2.72 -0.90 0.91
N ASP A 20 -2.95 0.42 0.87
CA ASP A 20 -3.52 1.13 -0.28
C ASP A 20 -2.46 1.49 -1.32
N ILE A 21 -2.45 0.73 -2.42
CA ILE A 21 -1.49 0.85 -3.53
C ILE A 21 -1.56 2.24 -4.19
N GLU A 22 -2.74 2.84 -4.32
CA GLU A 22 -2.88 4.17 -4.93
C GLU A 22 -2.27 5.28 -4.06
N ALA A 23 -2.38 5.16 -2.73
CA ALA A 23 -1.70 6.07 -1.81
C ALA A 23 -0.18 5.94 -1.92
N ILE A 24 0.35 4.70 -2.02
CA ILE A 24 1.79 4.45 -2.21
C ILE A 24 2.28 5.10 -3.51
N LYS A 25 1.56 4.92 -4.63
CA LYS A 25 1.88 5.56 -5.92
C LYS A 25 1.88 7.08 -5.83
N LYS A 26 0.91 7.66 -5.12
CA LYS A 26 0.80 9.12 -4.95
C LYS A 26 1.98 9.71 -4.20
N TYR A 27 2.38 9.10 -3.09
CA TYR A 27 3.39 9.66 -2.20
C TYR A 27 4.81 9.19 -2.49
N GLN A 28 4.99 8.13 -3.28
CA GLN A 28 6.29 7.58 -3.70
C GLN A 28 7.27 7.48 -2.51
N PRO A 29 6.93 6.70 -1.47
CA PRO A 29 7.84 6.44 -0.36
C PRO A 29 9.01 5.57 -0.86
N GLN A 30 10.06 5.45 -0.06
CA GLN A 30 11.16 4.52 -0.33
C GLN A 30 10.69 3.07 -0.14
N ASP A 31 10.06 2.81 1.01
CA ASP A 31 9.50 1.50 1.36
C ASP A 31 8.02 1.64 1.74
N ALA A 32 7.32 0.51 1.83
CA ALA A 32 5.98 0.46 2.39
C ALA A 32 5.88 -0.67 3.42
N THR A 33 5.15 -0.43 4.51
CA THR A 33 4.85 -1.43 5.53
C THR A 33 3.37 -1.78 5.48
N THR A 34 3.10 -3.07 5.67
CA THR A 34 1.76 -3.58 5.92
C THR A 34 1.75 -4.29 7.27
N ASN A 35 0.53 -4.52 7.77
CA ASN A 35 0.28 -5.37 8.91
C ASN A 35 -1.11 -6.03 8.70
N PRO A 36 -1.50 -7.02 9.52
CA PRO A 36 -2.77 -7.72 9.32
C PRO A 36 -3.99 -6.80 9.23
N SER A 37 -4.04 -5.76 10.06
CA SER A 37 -5.15 -4.79 10.06
C SER A 37 -5.20 -3.99 8.76
N LEU A 38 -4.05 -3.52 8.27
CA LEU A 38 -3.96 -2.75 7.01
C LEU A 38 -4.30 -3.60 5.79
N VAL A 39 -3.88 -4.87 5.77
CA VAL A 39 -4.26 -5.81 4.69
C VAL A 39 -5.77 -6.04 4.69
N LEU A 40 -6.38 -6.25 5.87
CA LEU A 40 -7.83 -6.43 6.00
C LEU A 40 -8.60 -5.20 5.54
N SER A 41 -8.16 -3.99 5.91
CA SER A 41 -8.80 -2.77 5.45
C SER A 41 -8.69 -2.59 3.94
N ALA A 42 -7.51 -2.87 3.36
CA ALA A 42 -7.30 -2.76 1.92
C ALA A 42 -8.11 -3.82 1.14
N SER A 43 -8.21 -5.05 1.64
CA SER A 43 -8.96 -6.13 0.95
C SER A 43 -10.46 -5.85 0.83
N GLN A 44 -11.01 -4.94 1.63
CA GLN A 44 -12.42 -4.54 1.58
C GLN A 44 -12.68 -3.43 0.56
N LEU A 45 -11.64 -2.83 -0.02
CA LEU A 45 -11.79 -1.75 -0.99
C LEU A 45 -12.22 -2.33 -2.36
N PRO A 46 -13.29 -1.80 -2.98
CA PRO A 46 -13.83 -2.36 -4.23
C PRO A 46 -12.81 -2.43 -5.37
N GLN A 47 -11.89 -1.46 -5.46
CA GLN A 47 -10.85 -1.43 -6.49
C GLN A 47 -9.83 -2.57 -6.37
N TYR A 48 -9.75 -3.25 -5.23
CA TYR A 48 -8.83 -4.36 -4.99
C TYR A 48 -9.53 -5.72 -4.99
N ALA A 49 -10.84 -5.78 -5.24
CA ALA A 49 -11.62 -7.02 -5.23
C ALA A 49 -11.05 -8.08 -6.17
N SER A 50 -10.63 -7.70 -7.38
CA SER A 50 -10.05 -8.63 -8.35
C SER A 50 -8.78 -9.32 -7.85
N LEU A 51 -7.94 -8.62 -7.08
CA LEU A 51 -6.72 -9.19 -6.47
C LEU A 51 -7.06 -10.22 -5.39
N ILE A 52 -8.14 -9.98 -4.64
CA ILE A 52 -8.61 -10.92 -3.62
C ILE A 52 -9.21 -12.17 -4.28
N ASP A 53 -10.01 -11.99 -5.34
CA ASP A 53 -10.58 -13.10 -6.11
C ASP A 53 -9.48 -13.98 -6.70
N GLU A 54 -8.43 -13.36 -7.27
CA GLU A 54 -7.26 -14.08 -7.78
C GLU A 54 -6.53 -14.85 -6.68
N ALA A 55 -6.30 -14.24 -5.51
CA ALA A 55 -5.64 -14.89 -4.39
C ALA A 55 -6.45 -16.10 -3.87
N VAL A 56 -7.78 -15.98 -3.79
CA VAL A 56 -8.67 -17.08 -3.40
C VAL A 56 -8.67 -18.19 -4.46
N ALA A 57 -8.71 -17.85 -5.74
CA ALA A 57 -8.65 -18.81 -6.83
C ALA A 57 -7.32 -19.57 -6.83
N TYR A 58 -6.21 -18.87 -6.63
CA TYR A 58 -4.88 -19.48 -6.47
C TYR A 58 -4.87 -20.46 -5.30
N ALA A 59 -5.37 -20.05 -4.12
CA ALA A 59 -5.39 -20.91 -2.93
C ALA A 59 -6.25 -22.18 -3.14
N LYS A 60 -7.36 -22.08 -3.88
CA LYS A 60 -8.21 -23.24 -4.23
C LYS A 60 -7.57 -24.18 -5.26
N SER A 61 -6.58 -23.72 -6.01
CA SER A 61 -5.85 -24.50 -7.01
C SER A 61 -4.64 -25.26 -6.47
N LYS A 62 -4.38 -25.13 -5.16
CA LYS A 62 -3.31 -25.81 -4.43
C LYS A 62 -3.89 -26.89 -3.53
#